data_AF-A0A0K1QCZ7-F1
#
_entry.id   AF-A0A0K1QCZ7-F1
#
_cell.length_a   1.000
_cell.length_b   1.000
_cell.length_c   1.000
_cell.angle_alpha   90.00
_cell.angle_beta   90.00
_cell.angle_gamma   90.00
#
_symmetry.space_group_name_H-M   'P 1'
#
loop_
_entity.id
_entity.type
_entity.pdbx_description
1 polymer ?
#
loop_
_entity_poly.entity_id
_entity_poly.type
_entity_poly.pdbx_seq_one_letter_code
_entity_poly.pdbx_strand_id
1 'polypeptide(L)'
;MSNEPFERDELVDKPGIVGARWWHASLADEQAKIARRTALRGVLIAGGAIAGLGALLAMCVKATSSKDGAEVTDARNAALEMQREYGWNFGAVGEPLVFDGTSEKPFDPSALPRLADDLRPAQAELAPYYQATLFQAPYAMPSSIGKLPPEESAGFKPLAEALKPIATPSMESAYARGKSLASLFAALAERGGKTTDANTAVIVDLPGPEAVAFAAGAAGVFDPVFLFENWPHPRGVVRTQEALAAAAYYQPLFQKERARLRMPAPAMFVLDRRRLANYTDEATQFDNRYVAKLPAAANIKSALHAVHLLYVVPTRADATRELDDLNDDFLSYDRAGIEVRSLSLDTFSQSTQKPDGGAPADQMIGESANTYYGGSPESHYSFFVDYPWAKSPRPATLRVSSNPGASYVPSPRASAYSTGVPGGGVTRPRPPNFGTVPIVLALGTGVILGARYSRSGSWNRASGGYGG
;
A
#
# COMPACT_ATOMS: atom_id res chain seq x y z
N MET A 1 42.75 -63.78 26.69
CA MET A 1 42.82 -62.44 26.09
C MET A 1 42.57 -62.59 24.61
N SER A 2 41.37 -62.21 24.20
CA SER A 2 40.77 -62.38 22.87
C SER A 2 41.30 -61.34 21.89
N ASN A 3 41.74 -61.78 20.71
CA ASN A 3 41.87 -60.98 19.50
C ASN A 3 41.76 -61.93 18.31
N GLU A 4 40.52 -62.23 17.92
CA GLU A 4 40.24 -62.77 16.58
C GLU A 4 40.43 -61.63 15.58
N PRO A 5 41.15 -61.84 14.45
CA PRO A 5 41.31 -60.83 13.43
C PRO A 5 40.02 -60.65 12.64
N PHE A 6 39.64 -59.39 12.38
CA PHE A 6 38.53 -59.07 11.48
C PHE A 6 38.82 -59.59 10.07
N GLU A 7 37.96 -60.48 9.59
CA GLU A 7 37.92 -60.97 8.21
C GLU A 7 36.98 -60.09 7.38
N ARG A 8 37.39 -59.73 6.16
CA ARG A 8 36.65 -58.81 5.28
C ARG A 8 35.61 -59.58 4.47
N ASP A 9 34.33 -59.41 4.81
CA ASP A 9 33.25 -60.31 4.36
C ASP A 9 32.58 -59.93 3.01
N GLU A 10 33.00 -58.88 2.30
CA GLU A 10 32.56 -58.70 0.91
C GLU A 10 33.42 -57.67 0.15
N LEU A 11 33.81 -58.03 -1.09
CA LEU A 11 34.39 -57.13 -2.07
C LEU A 11 33.39 -57.01 -3.21
N VAL A 12 32.51 -56.01 -3.15
CA VAL A 12 31.59 -55.72 -4.26
C VAL A 12 32.32 -54.83 -5.25
N ASP A 13 33.03 -55.45 -6.18
CA ASP A 13 33.50 -54.81 -7.41
C ASP A 13 32.36 -54.88 -8.45
N LYS A 14 31.60 -53.80 -8.58
CA LYS A 14 30.62 -53.64 -9.67
C LYS A 14 31.01 -52.43 -10.52
N PRO A 15 31.22 -52.58 -11.84
CA PRO A 15 31.67 -51.51 -12.75
C PRO A 15 30.54 -50.52 -13.13
N GLY A 16 29.61 -50.23 -12.22
CA GLY A 16 28.42 -49.41 -12.47
C GLY A 16 28.53 -47.94 -12.08
N ILE A 17 29.57 -47.52 -11.37
CA ILE A 17 29.67 -46.16 -10.78
C ILE A 17 30.89 -45.40 -11.32
N VAL A 18 31.03 -45.32 -12.64
CA VAL A 18 31.94 -44.35 -13.28
C VAL A 18 31.29 -43.65 -14.49
N GLY A 19 30.14 -44.13 -14.98
CA GLY A 19 29.48 -43.59 -16.17
C GLY A 19 28.67 -42.29 -16.00
N ALA A 20 28.26 -41.91 -14.79
CA ALA A 20 27.30 -40.81 -14.60
C ALA A 20 27.92 -39.42 -14.36
N ARG A 21 29.24 -39.34 -14.12
CA ARG A 21 29.90 -38.07 -13.75
C ARG A 21 30.36 -37.23 -14.94
N TRP A 22 30.71 -37.84 -16.07
CA TRP A 22 31.15 -37.10 -17.26
C TRP A 22 29.97 -36.58 -18.09
N TRP A 23 28.83 -37.28 -18.09
CA TRP A 23 27.61 -36.84 -18.77
C TRP A 23 26.97 -35.60 -18.10
N HIS A 24 26.90 -35.57 -16.76
CA HIS A 24 26.39 -34.39 -16.03
C HIS A 24 27.28 -33.14 -16.17
N ALA A 25 28.60 -33.31 -16.25
CA ALA A 25 29.51 -32.20 -16.53
C ALA A 25 29.34 -31.66 -17.96
N SER A 26 29.09 -32.54 -18.94
CA SER A 26 28.85 -32.12 -20.33
C SER A 26 27.53 -31.37 -20.51
N LEU A 27 26.45 -31.76 -19.79
CA LEU A 27 25.16 -31.06 -19.83
C LEU A 27 25.20 -29.70 -19.13
N ALA A 28 25.93 -29.58 -18.02
CA ALA A 28 26.12 -28.29 -17.32
C ALA A 28 26.96 -27.31 -18.16
N ASP A 29 27.98 -27.81 -18.86
CA ASP A 29 28.85 -26.99 -19.71
C ASP A 29 28.14 -26.60 -21.03
N GLU A 30 27.27 -27.47 -21.57
CA GLU A 30 26.39 -27.12 -22.69
C GLU A 30 25.31 -26.11 -22.30
N GLN A 31 24.64 -26.26 -21.16
CA GLN A 31 23.66 -25.28 -20.66
C GLN A 31 24.30 -23.91 -20.40
N ALA A 32 25.52 -23.86 -19.86
CA ALA A 32 26.27 -22.63 -19.65
C ALA A 32 26.72 -21.96 -20.97
N LYS A 33 26.94 -22.74 -22.04
CA LYS A 33 27.25 -22.22 -23.38
C LYS A 33 26.00 -21.75 -24.13
N ILE A 34 24.87 -22.43 -23.95
CA ILE A 34 23.56 -22.04 -24.50
C ILE A 34 23.08 -20.75 -23.81
N ALA A 35 23.16 -20.64 -22.49
CA ALA A 35 22.80 -19.43 -21.73
C ALA A 35 23.64 -18.21 -22.16
N ARG A 36 24.94 -18.39 -22.43
CA ARG A 36 25.81 -17.32 -22.96
C ARG A 36 25.41 -16.84 -24.36
N ARG A 37 24.96 -17.74 -25.23
CA ARG A 37 24.49 -17.38 -26.59
C ARG A 37 23.10 -16.74 -26.59
N THR A 38 22.22 -17.13 -25.67
CA THR A 38 20.89 -16.52 -25.52
C THR A 38 20.96 -15.15 -24.88
N ALA A 39 21.85 -14.93 -23.90
CA ALA A 39 22.12 -13.61 -23.32
C ALA A 39 22.66 -12.60 -24.34
N LEU A 40 23.53 -13.03 -25.27
CA LEU A 40 24.03 -12.18 -26.36
C LEU A 40 22.99 -11.88 -27.44
N ARG A 41 21.99 -12.75 -27.66
CA ARG A 41 20.87 -12.47 -28.58
C ARG A 41 19.79 -11.58 -27.96
N GLY A 42 19.56 -11.65 -26.65
CA GLY A 42 18.62 -10.79 -25.94
C GLY A 42 19.01 -9.30 -25.96
N VAL A 43 20.31 -9.01 -25.95
CA VAL A 43 20.85 -7.63 -26.01
C VAL A 43 20.68 -6.98 -27.38
N LEU A 44 20.51 -7.75 -28.46
CA LEU A 44 20.41 -7.23 -29.83
C LEU A 44 18.98 -6.99 -30.32
N ILE A 45 17.95 -7.50 -29.63
CA ILE A 45 16.54 -7.40 -30.08
C ILE A 45 15.74 -6.38 -29.23
N ALA A 46 16.17 -6.07 -28.01
CA ALA A 46 15.50 -5.10 -27.14
C ALA A 46 16.02 -3.66 -27.34
N GLY A 47 15.92 -3.16 -28.58
CA GLY A 47 16.08 -1.74 -28.88
C GLY A 47 14.85 -0.96 -28.46
N GLY A 48 14.72 -0.63 -27.17
CA GLY A 48 13.68 0.29 -26.70
C GLY A 48 13.23 0.07 -25.25
N ALA A 49 13.71 0.94 -24.36
CA ALA A 49 13.19 1.24 -23.02
C ALA A 49 13.36 0.19 -21.90
N ILE A 50 14.53 0.16 -21.23
CA ILE A 50 14.64 -0.17 -19.80
C ILE A 50 15.71 0.71 -19.11
N ALA A 51 15.30 1.79 -18.46
CA ALA A 51 16.10 2.56 -17.52
C ALA A 51 15.94 2.01 -16.09
N GLY A 52 16.33 0.75 -15.89
CA GLY A 52 16.17 0.04 -14.61
C GLY A 52 17.07 -1.18 -14.41
N LEU A 53 17.58 -1.79 -15.49
CA LEU A 53 18.50 -2.93 -15.42
C LEU A 53 19.99 -2.54 -15.58
N GLY A 54 20.30 -1.28 -15.83
CA GLY A 54 21.64 -0.83 -16.26
C GLY A 54 22.76 -0.98 -15.21
N ALA A 55 22.44 -1.16 -13.94
CA ALA A 55 23.45 -1.28 -12.88
C ALA A 55 23.99 -2.72 -12.69
N LEU A 56 23.34 -3.74 -13.26
CA LEU A 56 23.73 -5.15 -13.06
C LEU A 56 24.97 -5.58 -13.87
N LEU A 57 25.36 -4.84 -14.92
CA LEU A 57 26.44 -5.23 -15.82
C LEU A 57 27.82 -4.62 -15.50
N ALA A 58 27.89 -3.61 -14.62
CA ALA A 58 29.14 -2.87 -14.38
C ALA A 58 30.06 -3.49 -13.29
N MET A 59 29.57 -4.45 -12.49
CA MET A 59 30.40 -5.08 -11.43
C MET A 59 31.14 -6.36 -11.87
N CYS A 60 31.07 -6.75 -13.15
CA CYS A 60 31.71 -7.98 -13.63
C CYS A 60 33.19 -7.85 -14.05
N VAL A 61 33.88 -6.72 -13.78
CA VAL A 61 35.29 -6.53 -14.20
C VAL A 61 36.20 -6.16 -13.04
N LYS A 62 36.32 -7.08 -12.06
CA LYS A 62 37.57 -7.36 -11.31
C LYS A 62 37.32 -8.43 -10.24
N ALA A 63 37.47 -9.69 -10.60
CA ALA A 63 37.71 -10.76 -9.64
C ALA A 63 38.83 -11.65 -10.18
N THR A 64 40.07 -11.26 -9.87
CA THR A 64 41.25 -12.10 -10.07
C THR A 64 41.37 -13.07 -8.89
N SER A 65 41.19 -14.36 -9.20
CA SER A 65 41.76 -15.53 -8.53
C SER A 65 41.72 -15.59 -6.99
N SER A 66 40.68 -16.24 -6.46
CA SER A 66 40.82 -17.17 -5.33
C SER A 66 39.85 -18.33 -5.52
N LYS A 67 40.38 -19.55 -5.47
CA LYS A 67 39.61 -20.79 -5.43
C LYS A 67 38.96 -20.93 -4.05
N ASP A 68 37.78 -21.54 -4.06
CA ASP A 68 36.95 -22.01 -2.93
C ASP A 68 36.04 -20.98 -2.25
N GLY A 69 34.73 -21.22 -2.42
CA GLY A 69 33.62 -20.43 -1.88
C GLY A 69 32.84 -19.76 -3.01
N ALA A 70 31.55 -20.07 -3.15
CA ALA A 70 30.65 -19.21 -3.89
C ALA A 70 30.66 -17.85 -3.18
N GLU A 71 31.37 -16.89 -3.74
CA GLU A 71 31.48 -15.56 -3.15
C GLU A 71 30.06 -14.94 -3.15
N VAL A 72 29.68 -14.24 -2.09
CA VAL A 72 28.35 -13.65 -1.93
C VAL A 72 28.50 -12.17 -1.70
N THR A 73 27.60 -11.36 -2.25
CA THR A 73 27.60 -9.90 -2.04
C THR A 73 26.23 -9.38 -1.61
N ASP A 74 26.25 -8.27 -0.87
CA ASP A 74 25.05 -7.59 -0.42
C ASP A 74 24.60 -6.56 -1.44
N ALA A 75 23.31 -6.55 -1.73
CA ALA A 75 22.67 -5.52 -2.54
C ALA A 75 21.36 -5.08 -1.89
N ARG A 76 20.69 -4.11 -2.49
CA ARG A 76 19.32 -3.72 -2.12
C ARG A 76 18.44 -3.70 -3.35
N ASN A 77 17.18 -4.05 -3.18
CA ASN A 77 16.21 -3.98 -4.26
C ASN A 77 14.87 -3.43 -3.77
N ALA A 78 14.03 -2.94 -4.66
CA ALA A 78 12.73 -2.39 -4.32
C ALA A 78 11.84 -3.45 -3.64
N ALA A 79 11.27 -3.12 -2.50
CA ALA A 79 10.51 -4.07 -1.68
C ALA A 79 9.33 -4.70 -2.43
N LEU A 80 8.54 -3.88 -3.15
CA LEU A 80 7.41 -4.36 -3.93
C LEU A 80 7.85 -5.26 -5.11
N GLU A 81 8.99 -4.99 -5.74
CA GLU A 81 9.52 -5.84 -6.80
C GLU A 81 9.94 -7.19 -6.25
N MET A 82 10.58 -7.21 -5.08
CA MET A 82 10.93 -8.46 -4.39
C MET A 82 9.70 -9.27 -4.01
N GLN A 83 8.63 -8.61 -3.57
CA GLN A 83 7.36 -9.29 -3.29
C GLN A 83 6.68 -9.84 -4.55
N ARG A 84 6.76 -9.13 -5.68
CA ARG A 84 6.23 -9.61 -6.97
C ARG A 84 7.03 -10.79 -7.52
N GLU A 85 8.35 -10.76 -7.39
CA GLU A 85 9.20 -11.85 -7.90
C GLU A 85 9.13 -13.08 -7.01
N TYR A 86 9.22 -12.93 -5.68
CA TYR A 86 9.42 -14.05 -4.74
C TYR A 86 8.26 -14.30 -3.77
N GLY A 87 7.25 -13.45 -3.76
CA GLY A 87 6.04 -13.59 -2.95
C GLY A 87 5.94 -12.55 -1.84
N TRP A 88 4.70 -12.32 -1.38
CA TRP A 88 4.38 -11.29 -0.39
C TRP A 88 5.12 -11.43 0.95
N ASN A 89 5.59 -12.63 1.28
CA ASN A 89 6.32 -12.99 2.51
C ASN A 89 7.83 -13.17 2.30
N PHE A 90 8.42 -12.56 1.27
CA PHE A 90 9.85 -12.68 0.95
C PHE A 90 10.77 -12.46 2.17
N GLY A 91 11.56 -13.48 2.52
CA GLY A 91 12.46 -13.44 3.67
C GLY A 91 11.81 -13.65 5.04
N ALA A 92 10.49 -13.84 5.09
CA ALA A 92 9.70 -14.13 6.29
C ALA A 92 8.73 -15.31 6.03
N VAL A 93 9.20 -16.33 5.31
CA VAL A 93 8.41 -17.51 4.96
C VAL A 93 7.97 -18.24 6.24
N GLY A 94 6.67 -18.53 6.34
CA GLY A 94 6.07 -19.18 7.51
C GLY A 94 5.66 -18.22 8.63
N GLU A 95 6.01 -16.93 8.56
CA GLU A 95 5.53 -15.95 9.54
C GLU A 95 4.09 -15.51 9.21
N PRO A 96 3.18 -15.52 10.20
CA PRO A 96 1.80 -15.12 9.98
C PRO A 96 1.67 -13.60 9.89
N LEU A 97 0.67 -13.15 9.14
CA LEU A 97 0.18 -11.78 9.26
C LEU A 97 -0.62 -11.61 10.54
N VAL A 98 -0.42 -10.47 11.20
CA VAL A 98 -1.14 -10.09 12.42
C VAL A 98 -2.25 -9.11 12.06
N PHE A 99 -3.48 -9.47 12.40
CA PHE A 99 -4.70 -8.69 12.19
C PHE A 99 -5.32 -8.31 13.54
N ASP A 100 -5.35 -7.02 13.83
CA ASP A 100 -5.90 -6.51 15.08
C ASP A 100 -7.41 -6.24 14.90
N GLY A 101 -8.25 -6.82 15.77
CA GLY A 101 -9.71 -6.66 15.69
C GLY A 101 -10.37 -7.43 14.55
N THR A 102 -10.04 -8.72 14.40
CA THR A 102 -10.69 -9.61 13.43
C THR A 102 -12.21 -9.58 13.62
N SER A 103 -12.96 -9.44 12.52
CA SER A 103 -14.42 -9.37 12.57
C SER A 103 -15.04 -10.76 12.74
N GLU A 104 -16.12 -10.84 13.51
CA GLU A 104 -16.97 -12.03 13.63
C GLU A 104 -18.08 -12.09 12.57
N LYS A 105 -18.27 -11.03 11.78
CA LYS A 105 -19.31 -10.99 10.74
C LYS A 105 -18.98 -11.99 9.62
N PRO A 106 -20.01 -12.60 8.97
CA PRO A 106 -19.79 -13.46 7.83
C PRO A 106 -18.96 -12.76 6.75
N PHE A 107 -17.89 -13.42 6.35
CA PHE A 107 -17.03 -12.98 5.27
C PHE A 107 -17.31 -13.82 4.03
N ASP A 108 -17.32 -13.20 2.86
CA ASP A 108 -17.43 -13.89 1.57
C ASP A 108 -16.07 -13.88 0.86
N PRO A 109 -15.24 -14.95 1.01
CA PRO A 109 -13.97 -15.05 0.30
C PRO A 109 -14.13 -15.04 -1.22
N SER A 110 -15.31 -15.41 -1.76
CA SER A 110 -15.56 -15.44 -3.21
C SER A 110 -15.67 -14.05 -3.83
N ALA A 111 -15.77 -13.00 -3.00
CA ALA A 111 -15.72 -11.61 -3.44
C ALA A 111 -14.29 -11.07 -3.63
N LEU A 112 -13.29 -11.66 -2.96
CA LEU A 112 -11.92 -11.18 -3.00
C LEU A 112 -11.29 -11.08 -4.41
N PRO A 113 -11.57 -11.98 -5.38
CA PRO A 113 -11.02 -11.85 -6.73
C PRO A 113 -11.44 -10.54 -7.43
N ARG A 114 -12.58 -9.96 -7.02
CA ARG A 114 -13.11 -8.71 -7.58
C ARG A 114 -12.73 -7.47 -6.77
N LEU A 115 -11.94 -7.60 -5.70
CA LEU A 115 -11.68 -6.51 -4.75
C LEU A 115 -11.15 -5.25 -5.44
N ALA A 116 -10.15 -5.40 -6.33
CA ALA A 116 -9.59 -4.27 -7.08
C ALA A 116 -10.63 -3.60 -8.01
N ASP A 117 -11.54 -4.38 -8.60
CA ASP A 117 -12.58 -3.83 -9.47
C ASP A 117 -13.73 -3.19 -8.67
N ASP A 118 -14.09 -3.77 -7.52
CA ASP A 118 -15.16 -3.27 -6.65
C ASP A 118 -14.78 -1.96 -5.96
N LEU A 119 -13.48 -1.73 -5.67
CA LEU A 119 -12.96 -0.51 -5.04
C LEU A 119 -12.49 0.56 -6.03
N ARG A 120 -12.58 0.31 -7.34
CA ARG A 120 -12.25 1.32 -8.37
C ARG A 120 -13.27 2.48 -8.32
N PRO A 121 -12.83 3.75 -8.51
CA PRO A 121 -13.75 4.88 -8.61
C PRO A 121 -14.80 4.71 -9.71
N ALA A 122 -15.95 5.35 -9.53
CA ALA A 122 -17.05 5.36 -10.48
C ALA A 122 -16.73 6.23 -11.72
N GLN A 123 -16.06 7.36 -11.51
CA GLN A 123 -15.73 8.35 -12.53
C GLN A 123 -14.52 7.91 -13.34
N ALA A 124 -14.63 7.93 -14.67
CA ALA A 124 -13.55 7.53 -15.57
C ALA A 124 -12.34 8.48 -15.46
N GLU A 125 -12.60 9.75 -15.17
CA GLU A 125 -11.61 10.81 -14.95
C GLU A 125 -10.72 10.53 -13.74
N LEU A 126 -11.21 9.75 -12.77
CA LEU A 126 -10.47 9.37 -11.56
C LEU A 126 -9.67 8.06 -11.72
N ALA A 127 -9.97 7.25 -12.74
CA ALA A 127 -9.31 5.97 -12.97
C ALA A 127 -7.77 6.06 -13.07
N PRO A 128 -7.15 7.09 -13.70
CA PRO A 128 -5.69 7.20 -13.76
C PRO A 128 -4.99 7.35 -12.41
N TYR A 129 -5.71 7.78 -11.37
CA TYR A 129 -5.14 8.01 -10.04
C TYR A 129 -5.35 6.84 -9.07
N TYR A 130 -6.19 5.88 -9.46
CA TYR A 130 -6.46 4.69 -8.66
C TYR A 130 -5.26 3.74 -8.64
N GLN A 131 -4.73 3.44 -7.46
CA GLN A 131 -3.66 2.47 -7.26
C GLN A 131 -4.25 1.13 -6.81
N ALA A 132 -4.37 0.19 -7.74
CA ALA A 132 -4.90 -1.15 -7.48
C ALA A 132 -3.92 -2.06 -6.72
N THR A 133 -2.66 -1.64 -6.53
CA THR A 133 -1.55 -2.49 -6.05
C THR A 133 -1.89 -3.29 -4.80
N LEU A 134 -2.41 -2.65 -3.74
CA LEU A 134 -2.77 -3.36 -2.51
C LEU A 134 -3.88 -4.39 -2.74
N PHE A 135 -4.89 -4.05 -3.54
CA PHE A 135 -6.08 -4.89 -3.74
C PHE A 135 -5.84 -6.03 -4.73
N GLN A 136 -4.74 -6.00 -5.48
CA GLN A 136 -4.26 -7.11 -6.30
C GLN A 136 -3.48 -8.16 -5.50
N ALA A 137 -3.01 -7.80 -4.29
CA ALA A 137 -2.20 -8.69 -3.46
C ALA A 137 -2.83 -10.04 -3.07
N PRO A 138 -4.16 -10.17 -2.81
CA PRO A 138 -4.75 -11.42 -2.32
C PRO A 138 -4.41 -12.66 -3.17
N TYR A 139 -4.47 -12.54 -4.49
CA TYR A 139 -4.23 -13.65 -5.42
C TYR A 139 -2.95 -13.48 -6.24
N ALA A 140 -2.08 -12.54 -5.85
CA ALA A 140 -0.83 -12.35 -6.54
C ALA A 140 0.09 -13.57 -6.34
N MET A 141 0.56 -14.12 -7.46
CA MET A 141 1.51 -15.23 -7.47
C MET A 141 2.92 -14.71 -7.82
N PRO A 142 3.97 -15.23 -7.18
CA PRO A 142 5.33 -14.84 -7.49
C PRO A 142 5.69 -15.18 -8.94
N SER A 143 6.32 -14.27 -9.68
CA SER A 143 6.79 -14.56 -11.04
C SER A 143 7.91 -15.59 -11.09
N SER A 144 8.65 -15.77 -9.99
CA SER A 144 9.65 -16.84 -9.86
C SER A 144 9.03 -18.23 -9.71
N ILE A 145 7.75 -18.36 -9.37
CA ILE A 145 7.13 -19.68 -9.10
C ILE A 145 7.18 -20.60 -10.32
N GLY A 146 7.03 -20.07 -11.53
CA GLY A 146 7.14 -20.84 -12.77
C GLY A 146 8.58 -21.29 -13.10
N LYS A 147 9.58 -20.79 -12.35
CA LYS A 147 11.00 -21.17 -12.48
C LYS A 147 11.41 -22.21 -11.42
N LEU A 148 10.56 -22.47 -10.43
CA LEU A 148 10.82 -23.45 -9.37
C LEU A 148 10.34 -24.85 -9.82
N PRO A 149 10.95 -25.94 -9.30
CA PRO A 149 10.41 -27.28 -9.47
C PRO A 149 8.95 -27.36 -8.97
N PRO A 150 8.11 -28.26 -9.53
CA PRO A 150 6.71 -28.38 -9.14
C PRO A 150 6.48 -28.59 -7.63
N GLU A 151 7.40 -29.29 -6.96
CA GLU A 151 7.33 -29.58 -5.52
C GLU A 151 7.55 -28.33 -4.65
N GLU A 152 8.45 -27.43 -5.05
CA GLU A 152 8.70 -26.15 -4.37
C GLU A 152 7.61 -25.12 -4.72
N SER A 153 7.07 -25.19 -5.94
CA SER A 153 5.97 -24.36 -6.41
C SER A 153 4.65 -24.64 -5.68
N ALA A 154 4.41 -25.90 -5.30
CA ALA A 154 3.17 -26.32 -4.62
C ALA A 154 3.04 -25.80 -3.17
N GLY A 155 4.12 -25.28 -2.57
CA GLY A 155 4.14 -24.84 -1.18
C GLY A 155 3.72 -23.38 -0.94
N PHE A 156 3.63 -22.55 -2.00
CA PHE A 156 3.27 -21.14 -1.84
C PHE A 156 1.78 -20.96 -1.60
N LYS A 157 1.44 -20.22 -0.53
CA LYS A 157 0.05 -19.88 -0.20
C LYS A 157 -0.25 -18.43 -0.59
N PRO A 158 -1.25 -18.17 -1.44
CA PRO A 158 -1.72 -16.83 -1.73
C PRO A 158 -2.11 -16.08 -0.46
N LEU A 159 -1.95 -14.77 -0.48
CA LEU A 159 -2.31 -13.90 0.63
C LEU A 159 -3.80 -14.03 1.02
N ALA A 160 -4.67 -14.34 0.05
CA ALA A 160 -6.10 -14.56 0.25
C ALA A 160 -6.40 -15.64 1.31
N GLU A 161 -5.56 -16.67 1.44
CA GLU A 161 -5.73 -17.71 2.46
C GLU A 161 -5.42 -17.23 3.88
N ALA A 162 -4.58 -16.20 4.01
CA ALA A 162 -4.22 -15.60 5.29
C ALA A 162 -5.09 -14.40 5.66
N LEU A 163 -5.84 -13.84 4.71
CA LEU A 163 -6.59 -12.61 4.88
C LEU A 163 -7.79 -12.82 5.81
N LYS A 164 -7.89 -11.98 6.84
CA LYS A 164 -9.02 -11.93 7.76
C LYS A 164 -9.58 -10.51 7.77
N PRO A 165 -10.87 -10.29 7.47
CA PRO A 165 -11.48 -8.98 7.63
C PRO A 165 -11.37 -8.50 9.07
N ILE A 166 -11.19 -7.20 9.24
CA ILE A 166 -11.12 -6.56 10.56
C ILE A 166 -12.28 -5.57 10.70
N ALA A 167 -12.71 -5.37 11.94
CA ALA A 167 -13.64 -4.34 12.34
C ALA A 167 -13.25 -3.88 13.75
N THR A 168 -12.69 -2.68 13.85
CA THR A 168 -12.24 -2.11 15.12
C THR A 168 -13.15 -0.94 15.55
N PRO A 169 -13.18 -0.58 16.84
CA PRO A 169 -13.88 0.62 17.30
C PRO A 169 -13.38 1.92 16.62
N SER A 170 -12.09 1.98 16.26
CA SER A 170 -11.54 3.12 15.52
C SER A 170 -12.08 3.20 14.09
N MET A 171 -12.27 2.06 13.42
CA MET A 171 -12.91 1.99 12.11
C MET A 171 -14.38 2.41 12.18
N GLU A 172 -15.13 1.95 13.18
CA GLU A 172 -16.54 2.36 13.36
C GLU A 172 -16.68 3.86 13.58
N SER A 173 -15.80 4.44 14.41
CA SER A 173 -15.73 5.89 14.62
C SER A 173 -15.38 6.63 13.32
N ALA A 174 -14.36 6.18 12.59
CA ALA A 174 -13.97 6.78 11.31
C ALA A 174 -15.10 6.69 10.26
N TYR A 175 -15.80 5.57 10.19
CA TYR A 175 -16.97 5.37 9.32
C TYR A 175 -18.11 6.35 9.64
N ALA A 176 -18.47 6.51 10.92
CA ALA A 176 -19.51 7.46 11.34
C ALA A 176 -19.13 8.91 11.02
N ARG A 177 -17.84 9.26 11.16
CA ARG A 177 -17.32 10.58 10.79
C ARG A 177 -17.31 10.81 9.28
N GLY A 178 -16.98 9.79 8.49
CA GLY A 178 -17.08 9.82 7.02
C GLY A 178 -18.51 10.08 6.56
N LYS A 179 -19.48 9.41 7.17
CA LYS A 179 -20.92 9.68 6.97
C LYS A 179 -21.32 11.10 7.34
N SER A 180 -20.80 11.61 8.45
CA SER A 180 -21.08 12.98 8.91
C SER A 180 -20.50 14.04 7.98
N LEU A 181 -19.34 13.78 7.35
CA LEU A 181 -18.84 14.67 6.30
C LEU A 181 -19.73 14.58 5.05
N ALA A 182 -20.11 13.37 4.64
CA ALA A 182 -20.99 13.15 3.50
C ALA A 182 -22.36 13.83 3.68
N SER A 183 -22.94 13.85 4.88
CA SER A 183 -24.22 14.54 5.12
C SER A 183 -24.15 16.05 4.88
N LEU A 184 -23.00 16.69 5.18
CA LEU A 184 -22.81 18.12 4.89
C LEU A 184 -22.87 18.41 3.39
N PHE A 185 -22.23 17.57 2.58
CA PHE A 185 -22.18 17.72 1.13
C PHE A 185 -23.48 17.26 0.45
N ALA A 186 -24.14 16.23 0.96
CA ALA A 186 -25.47 15.81 0.51
C ALA A 186 -26.50 16.93 0.71
N ALA A 187 -26.44 17.64 1.84
CA ALA A 187 -27.35 18.75 2.14
C ALA A 187 -27.25 19.92 1.15
N LEU A 188 -26.11 20.09 0.44
CA LEU A 188 -25.99 21.08 -0.63
C LEU A 188 -26.93 20.77 -1.81
N ALA A 189 -27.19 19.48 -2.08
CA ALA A 189 -28.06 19.06 -3.16
C ALA A 189 -29.57 19.20 -2.84
N GLU A 190 -29.95 19.28 -1.56
CA GLU A 190 -31.36 19.30 -1.12
C GLU A 190 -32.12 20.57 -1.54
N ARG A 191 -31.43 21.69 -1.80
CA ARG A 191 -32.06 22.99 -2.16
C ARG A 191 -31.95 23.35 -3.65
N GLY A 192 -31.88 22.33 -4.52
CA GLY A 192 -31.70 22.51 -5.96
C GLY A 192 -30.25 22.78 -6.38
N GLY A 193 -29.31 22.71 -5.43
CA GLY A 193 -27.87 22.70 -5.71
C GLY A 193 -27.36 21.32 -6.14
N LYS A 194 -26.04 21.19 -6.23
CA LYS A 194 -25.33 19.93 -6.48
C LYS A 194 -24.36 19.65 -5.33
N THR A 195 -24.08 18.38 -5.09
CA THR A 195 -23.02 17.95 -4.14
C THR A 195 -21.65 18.53 -4.48
N THR A 196 -21.43 18.87 -5.76
CA THR A 196 -20.22 19.49 -6.29
C THR A 196 -20.20 21.01 -6.19
N ASP A 197 -21.24 21.68 -5.70
CA ASP A 197 -21.30 23.16 -5.68
C ASP A 197 -20.17 23.79 -4.84
N ALA A 198 -19.65 23.05 -3.87
CA ALA A 198 -18.48 23.44 -3.10
C ALA A 198 -17.15 23.29 -3.88
N ASN A 199 -17.16 22.79 -5.13
CA ASN A 199 -15.97 22.56 -5.97
C ASN A 199 -14.77 21.99 -5.19
N THR A 200 -15.04 21.00 -4.34
CA THR A 200 -14.09 20.48 -3.36
C THR A 200 -13.61 19.09 -3.74
N ALA A 201 -12.31 18.84 -3.68
CA ALA A 201 -11.74 17.50 -3.59
C ALA A 201 -11.31 17.20 -2.14
N VAL A 202 -11.39 15.95 -1.72
CA VAL A 202 -11.01 15.52 -0.36
C VAL A 202 -9.77 14.63 -0.43
N ILE A 203 -8.82 14.83 0.47
CA ILE A 203 -7.71 13.92 0.72
C ILE A 203 -7.87 13.36 2.13
N VAL A 204 -8.05 12.05 2.26
CA VAL A 204 -8.16 11.35 3.54
C VAL A 204 -6.80 10.75 3.88
N ASP A 205 -6.14 11.27 4.90
CA ASP A 205 -4.81 10.83 5.34
C ASP A 205 -4.85 10.37 6.79
N LEU A 206 -5.43 9.19 6.98
CA LEU A 206 -5.66 8.52 8.26
C LEU A 206 -4.86 7.21 8.30
N PRO A 207 -4.70 6.55 9.46
CA PRO A 207 -4.16 5.20 9.47
C PRO A 207 -5.01 4.28 8.57
N GLY A 208 -4.35 3.37 7.84
CA GLY A 208 -4.96 2.62 6.74
C GLY A 208 -6.38 2.08 6.96
N PRO A 209 -6.67 1.32 8.04
CA PRO A 209 -8.03 0.82 8.32
C PRO A 209 -9.07 1.92 8.48
N GLU A 210 -8.74 2.98 9.21
CA GLU A 210 -9.58 4.15 9.46
C GLU A 210 -9.79 4.97 8.18
N ALA A 211 -8.77 5.08 7.31
CA ALA A 211 -8.89 5.72 6.01
C ALA A 211 -9.91 5.01 5.12
N VAL A 212 -9.84 3.67 5.07
CA VAL A 212 -10.81 2.84 4.35
C VAL A 212 -12.21 2.98 4.96
N ALA A 213 -12.33 2.92 6.28
CA ALA A 213 -13.62 3.03 6.96
C ALA A 213 -14.28 4.40 6.77
N PHE A 214 -13.50 5.48 6.88
CA PHE A 214 -13.97 6.83 6.61
C PHE A 214 -14.46 6.97 5.17
N ALA A 215 -13.68 6.48 4.20
CA ALA A 215 -14.08 6.48 2.79
C ALA A 215 -15.36 5.67 2.56
N ALA A 216 -15.51 4.52 3.22
CA ALA A 216 -16.72 3.71 3.14
C ALA A 216 -17.95 4.44 3.67
N GLY A 217 -17.81 5.23 4.74
CA GLY A 217 -18.88 6.06 5.27
C GLY A 217 -19.25 7.21 4.34
N ALA A 218 -18.30 7.71 3.57
CA ALA A 218 -18.49 8.84 2.66
C ALA A 218 -18.87 8.44 1.21
N ALA A 219 -18.76 7.16 0.85
CA ALA A 219 -18.88 6.65 -0.52
C ALA A 219 -20.26 6.85 -1.18
N GLY A 220 -21.30 7.17 -0.40
CA GLY A 220 -22.62 7.52 -0.95
C GLY A 220 -22.69 8.92 -1.57
N VAL A 221 -21.69 9.78 -1.29
CA VAL A 221 -21.65 11.18 -1.74
C VAL A 221 -20.36 11.50 -2.49
N PHE A 222 -19.24 10.94 -2.05
CA PHE A 222 -17.94 11.10 -2.67
C PHE A 222 -17.56 9.86 -3.49
N ASP A 223 -16.68 10.04 -4.47
CA ASP A 223 -16.09 8.94 -5.26
C ASP A 223 -14.68 8.61 -4.73
N PRO A 224 -14.51 7.50 -3.98
CA PRO A 224 -13.22 7.15 -3.38
C PRO A 224 -12.19 6.69 -4.41
N VAL A 225 -10.97 7.19 -4.28
CA VAL A 225 -9.80 6.82 -5.07
C VAL A 225 -8.71 6.39 -4.11
N PHE A 226 -8.43 5.10 -4.03
CA PHE A 226 -7.38 4.59 -3.16
C PHE A 226 -5.99 4.72 -3.79
N LEU A 227 -5.00 5.14 -3.00
CA LEU A 227 -3.62 5.34 -3.45
C LEU A 227 -2.63 4.47 -2.65
N PHE A 228 -3.03 3.25 -2.30
CA PHE A 228 -2.18 2.31 -1.58
C PHE A 228 -1.24 1.56 -2.54
N GLU A 229 0.05 1.87 -2.49
CA GLU A 229 1.04 1.39 -3.47
C GLU A 229 2.00 0.34 -2.91
N ASN A 230 1.54 -0.57 -2.05
CA ASN A 230 2.38 -1.66 -1.61
C ASN A 230 1.60 -2.92 -1.22
N TRP A 231 2.31 -4.05 -1.09
CA TRP A 231 1.75 -5.31 -0.62
C TRP A 231 2.03 -5.54 0.87
N PRO A 232 1.18 -6.33 1.56
CA PRO A 232 1.43 -6.72 2.94
C PRO A 232 2.67 -7.61 3.09
N HIS A 233 3.33 -7.49 4.24
CA HIS A 233 4.47 -8.33 4.63
C HIS A 233 4.41 -8.57 6.15
N PRO A 234 4.72 -9.79 6.67
CA PRO A 234 4.69 -10.09 8.11
C PRO A 234 5.53 -9.12 8.96
N ARG A 235 6.69 -8.73 8.42
CA ARG A 235 7.63 -7.77 9.02
C ARG A 235 7.55 -6.35 8.43
N GLY A 236 6.49 -6.05 7.67
CA GLY A 236 6.34 -4.75 7.01
C GLY A 236 6.28 -3.59 8.01
N VAL A 237 7.04 -2.53 7.75
CA VAL A 237 6.97 -1.28 8.54
C VAL A 237 5.58 -0.65 8.45
N VAL A 238 5.02 -0.65 7.25
CA VAL A 238 3.64 -0.23 6.98
C VAL A 238 2.74 -1.47 7.08
N ARG A 239 1.79 -1.47 8.02
CA ARG A 239 0.83 -2.56 8.23
C ARG A 239 -0.29 -2.57 7.19
N THR A 240 0.05 -2.68 5.92
CA THR A 240 -0.92 -2.65 4.80
C THR A 240 -1.89 -3.84 4.81
N GLN A 241 -1.58 -4.93 5.52
CA GLN A 241 -2.52 -6.03 5.77
C GLN A 241 -3.80 -5.55 6.48
N GLU A 242 -3.69 -4.55 7.37
CA GLU A 242 -4.85 -4.04 8.11
C GLU A 242 -5.73 -3.21 7.18
N ALA A 243 -5.15 -2.39 6.32
CA ALA A 243 -5.87 -1.64 5.29
C ALA A 243 -6.57 -2.58 4.29
N LEU A 244 -5.89 -3.66 3.86
CA LEU A 244 -6.48 -4.68 2.99
C LEU A 244 -7.62 -5.43 3.68
N ALA A 245 -7.47 -5.77 4.96
CA ALA A 245 -8.51 -6.42 5.75
C ALA A 245 -9.74 -5.50 5.95
N ALA A 246 -9.52 -4.21 6.19
CA ALA A 246 -10.60 -3.22 6.25
C ALA A 246 -11.30 -3.07 4.89
N ALA A 247 -10.55 -3.09 3.79
CA ALA A 247 -11.11 -3.04 2.44
C ALA A 247 -11.97 -4.27 2.13
N ALA A 248 -11.53 -5.46 2.51
CA ALA A 248 -12.33 -6.69 2.40
C ALA A 248 -13.61 -6.63 3.25
N TYR A 249 -13.55 -6.03 4.44
CA TYR A 249 -14.72 -5.82 5.30
C TYR A 249 -15.76 -4.87 4.66
N TYR A 250 -15.31 -3.74 4.12
CA TYR A 250 -16.19 -2.72 3.53
C TYR A 250 -16.50 -2.93 2.03
N GLN A 251 -15.92 -3.94 1.38
CA GLN A 251 -16.10 -4.20 -0.05
C GLN A 251 -17.58 -4.22 -0.50
N PRO A 252 -18.51 -4.93 0.18
CA PRO A 252 -19.91 -4.93 -0.23
C PRO A 252 -20.56 -3.55 -0.15
N LEU A 253 -20.12 -2.71 0.79
CA LEU A 253 -20.64 -1.36 0.94
C LEU A 253 -20.14 -0.45 -0.19
N PHE A 254 -18.85 -0.50 -0.53
CA PHE A 254 -18.32 0.26 -1.67
C PHE A 254 -19.04 -0.10 -2.97
N GLN A 255 -19.25 -1.39 -3.23
CA GLN A 255 -19.98 -1.85 -4.41
C GLN A 255 -21.40 -1.28 -4.46
N LYS A 256 -22.12 -1.36 -3.32
CA LYS A 256 -23.49 -0.86 -3.18
C LYS A 256 -23.57 0.66 -3.38
N GLU A 257 -22.72 1.43 -2.71
CA GLU A 257 -22.75 2.89 -2.76
C GLU A 257 -22.31 3.41 -4.13
N ARG A 258 -21.28 2.79 -4.74
CA ARG A 258 -20.86 3.10 -6.11
C ARG A 258 -22.00 2.96 -7.12
N ALA A 259 -22.82 1.92 -7.00
CA ALA A 259 -23.97 1.71 -7.88
C ALA A 259 -25.09 2.76 -7.71
N ARG A 260 -25.09 3.50 -6.60
CA ARG A 260 -26.09 4.53 -6.25
C ARG A 260 -25.53 5.95 -6.28
N LEU A 261 -24.23 6.09 -6.52
CA LEU A 261 -23.52 7.35 -6.46
C LEU A 261 -24.07 8.31 -7.51
N ARG A 262 -24.48 9.50 -7.05
CA ARG A 262 -24.95 10.56 -7.95
C ARG A 262 -23.77 11.24 -8.61
N MET A 263 -23.76 11.25 -9.93
CA MET A 263 -22.68 11.82 -10.74
C MET A 263 -23.03 13.23 -11.27
N PRO A 264 -22.04 14.14 -11.39
CA PRO A 264 -20.67 14.01 -10.92
C PRO A 264 -20.61 14.01 -9.38
N ALA A 265 -19.63 13.29 -8.82
CA ALA A 265 -19.40 13.21 -7.38
C ALA A 265 -18.05 13.83 -7.03
N PRO A 266 -17.92 14.52 -5.88
CA PRO A 266 -16.62 15.06 -5.48
C PRO A 266 -15.61 13.92 -5.25
N ALA A 267 -14.36 14.11 -5.70
CA ALA A 267 -13.31 13.11 -5.56
C ALA A 267 -12.82 12.99 -4.11
N MET A 268 -12.54 11.76 -3.66
CA MET A 268 -11.94 11.49 -2.34
C MET A 268 -10.70 10.61 -2.50
N PHE A 269 -9.51 11.21 -2.40
CA PHE A 269 -8.23 10.49 -2.44
C PHE A 269 -7.91 9.89 -1.07
N VAL A 270 -7.78 8.56 -0.99
CA VAL A 270 -7.61 7.81 0.25
C VAL A 270 -6.16 7.35 0.40
N LEU A 271 -5.49 7.88 1.41
CA LEU A 271 -4.08 7.64 1.74
C LEU A 271 -3.96 6.89 3.07
N ASP A 272 -2.87 6.13 3.21
CA ASP A 272 -2.46 5.56 4.50
C ASP A 272 -1.42 6.49 5.12
N ARG A 273 -1.75 7.10 6.26
CA ARG A 273 -0.85 7.99 7.01
C ARG A 273 0.41 7.28 7.49
N ARG A 274 0.35 5.95 7.65
CA ARG A 274 1.51 5.14 8.05
C ARG A 274 2.47 4.83 6.89
N ARG A 275 2.20 5.27 5.66
CA ARG A 275 3.08 5.03 4.48
C ARG A 275 4.51 5.54 4.67
N LEU A 276 4.70 6.57 5.50
CA LEU A 276 6.00 7.12 5.90
C LEU A 276 6.41 6.74 7.33
N ALA A 277 5.89 5.64 7.87
CA ALA A 277 6.22 5.18 9.21
C ALA A 277 7.74 5.05 9.43
N ASN A 278 8.16 5.19 10.69
CA ASN A 278 9.58 5.19 11.01
C ASN A 278 10.18 3.80 10.75
N TYR A 279 11.30 3.77 10.02
CA TYR A 279 12.07 2.56 9.75
C TYR A 279 13.37 2.63 10.53
N THR A 280 13.57 1.67 11.44
CA THR A 280 14.63 1.76 12.46
C THR A 280 15.57 0.57 12.46
N ASP A 281 15.14 -0.59 11.95
CA ASP A 281 15.94 -1.81 12.05
C ASP A 281 15.82 -2.68 10.79
N GLU A 282 16.86 -2.69 9.97
CA GLU A 282 16.91 -3.51 8.76
C GLU A 282 17.07 -5.01 9.01
N ALA A 283 17.48 -5.42 10.22
CA ALA A 283 17.65 -6.83 10.57
C ALA A 283 16.32 -7.50 10.94
N THR A 284 15.27 -6.73 11.22
CA THR A 284 13.97 -7.27 11.64
C THR A 284 12.78 -6.69 10.89
N GLN A 285 12.95 -5.58 10.16
CA GLN A 285 11.86 -4.92 9.43
C GLN A 285 12.05 -5.00 7.91
N PHE A 286 10.92 -5.14 7.22
CA PHE A 286 10.81 -5.05 5.78
C PHE A 286 10.31 -3.65 5.40
N ASP A 287 11.13 -2.88 4.70
CA ASP A 287 10.80 -1.51 4.31
C ASP A 287 9.82 -1.49 3.12
N ASN A 288 8.53 -1.62 3.43
CA ASN A 288 7.43 -1.48 2.49
C ASN A 288 6.80 -0.07 2.52
N ARG A 289 7.60 0.96 2.82
CA ARG A 289 7.14 2.35 2.72
C ARG A 289 7.00 2.79 1.27
N TYR A 290 6.12 3.77 1.04
CA TYR A 290 5.86 4.33 -0.28
C TYR A 290 5.40 5.80 -0.14
N VAL A 291 5.48 6.55 -1.25
CA VAL A 291 5.05 7.96 -1.30
C VAL A 291 3.67 8.06 -1.94
N ALA A 292 2.87 9.03 -1.51
CA ALA A 292 1.58 9.31 -2.13
C ALA A 292 1.75 9.76 -3.60
N LYS A 293 0.74 9.47 -4.42
CA LYS A 293 0.72 9.82 -5.86
C LYS A 293 -0.53 10.63 -6.21
N LEU A 294 -0.61 11.85 -5.68
CA LEU A 294 -1.75 12.72 -5.93
C LEU A 294 -1.76 13.28 -7.37
N PRO A 295 -2.93 13.67 -7.91
CA PRO A 295 -3.01 14.34 -9.20
C PRO A 295 -2.24 15.66 -9.21
N ALA A 296 -1.64 16.03 -10.35
CA ALA A 296 -1.07 17.36 -10.50
C ALA A 296 -2.14 18.45 -10.36
N ALA A 297 -1.76 19.66 -9.91
CA ALA A 297 -2.66 20.79 -9.70
C ALA A 297 -3.53 21.13 -10.92
N ALA A 298 -2.97 21.03 -12.12
CA ALA A 298 -3.69 21.23 -13.38
C ALA A 298 -4.86 20.25 -13.54
N ASN A 299 -4.70 19.00 -13.10
CA ASN A 299 -5.73 17.97 -13.18
C ASN A 299 -6.83 18.19 -12.13
N ILE A 300 -6.46 18.60 -10.91
CA ILE A 300 -7.44 18.97 -9.87
C ILE A 300 -8.38 20.07 -10.38
N LYS A 301 -7.85 21.12 -11.02
CA LYS A 301 -8.67 22.20 -11.59
C LYS A 301 -9.44 21.80 -12.84
N SER A 302 -8.75 21.20 -13.81
CA SER A 302 -9.29 21.08 -15.17
C SER A 302 -10.11 19.81 -15.37
N ALA A 303 -9.71 18.70 -14.74
CA ALA A 303 -10.39 17.41 -14.88
C ALA A 303 -11.41 17.18 -13.76
N LEU A 304 -11.12 17.64 -12.53
CA LEU A 304 -12.00 17.42 -11.38
C LEU A 304 -12.85 18.64 -11.02
N HIS A 305 -12.63 19.77 -11.69
CA HIS A 305 -13.31 21.04 -11.44
C HIS A 305 -13.25 21.49 -9.96
N ALA A 306 -12.19 21.11 -9.24
CA ALA A 306 -12.01 21.46 -7.86
C ALA A 306 -11.11 22.70 -7.70
N VAL A 307 -11.56 23.65 -6.88
CA VAL A 307 -10.80 24.83 -6.46
C VAL A 307 -10.58 24.89 -4.95
N HIS A 308 -11.18 23.95 -4.21
CA HIS A 308 -10.94 23.74 -2.79
C HIS A 308 -10.46 22.30 -2.54
N LEU A 309 -9.56 22.14 -1.59
CA LEU A 309 -9.03 20.85 -1.19
C LEU A 309 -9.10 20.70 0.34
N LEU A 310 -9.80 19.67 0.78
CA LEU A 310 -10.00 19.35 2.19
C LEU A 310 -9.08 18.20 2.60
N TYR A 311 -8.05 18.48 3.39
CA TYR A 311 -7.10 17.51 3.91
C TYR A 311 -7.57 16.96 5.26
N VAL A 312 -8.09 15.74 5.27
CA VAL A 312 -8.63 15.08 6.47
C VAL A 312 -7.54 14.32 7.21
N VAL A 313 -7.41 14.60 8.51
CA VAL A 313 -6.37 14.04 9.39
C VAL A 313 -6.94 13.51 10.70
N PRO A 314 -6.18 12.71 11.48
CA PRO A 314 -6.73 12.05 12.68
C PRO A 314 -7.11 13.03 13.80
N THR A 315 -6.25 13.98 14.13
CA THR A 315 -6.40 14.85 15.31
C THR A 315 -6.16 16.32 15.00
N ARG A 316 -6.60 17.24 15.88
CA ARG A 316 -6.30 18.68 15.76
C ARG A 316 -4.80 18.98 15.70
N ALA A 317 -3.96 18.16 16.36
CA ALA A 317 -2.51 18.33 16.31
C ALA A 317 -1.97 18.07 14.90
N ASP A 318 -2.50 17.05 14.23
CA ASP A 318 -2.18 16.71 12.84
C ASP A 318 -2.71 17.76 11.85
N ALA A 319 -3.72 18.56 12.22
CA ALA A 319 -4.37 19.50 11.30
C ALA A 319 -3.52 20.71 10.94
N THR A 320 -2.44 20.93 11.69
CA THR A 320 -1.52 22.05 11.47
C THR A 320 -0.41 21.73 10.46
N ARG A 321 -0.23 20.46 10.10
CA ARG A 321 0.87 20.03 9.25
C ARG A 321 0.58 18.74 8.48
N GLU A 322 0.77 18.81 7.18
CA GLU A 322 0.74 17.68 6.25
C GLU A 322 1.99 16.79 6.36
N LEU A 323 1.86 15.53 5.95
CA LEU A 323 3.01 14.63 5.82
C LEU A 323 4.01 15.14 4.78
N ASP A 324 5.28 14.84 5.01
CA ASP A 324 6.39 15.42 4.26
C ASP A 324 6.34 15.10 2.76
N ASP A 325 5.76 13.97 2.34
CA ASP A 325 5.59 13.63 0.92
C ASP A 325 4.48 14.40 0.21
N LEU A 326 3.63 15.14 0.94
CA LEU A 326 2.52 15.93 0.41
C LEU A 326 2.85 17.42 0.27
N ASN A 327 3.94 17.90 0.89
CA ASN A 327 4.24 19.32 0.97
C ASN A 327 4.38 19.97 -0.41
N ASP A 328 5.20 19.39 -1.31
CA ASP A 328 5.40 19.91 -2.66
C ASP A 328 4.10 19.91 -3.49
N ASP A 329 3.22 18.90 -3.31
CA ASP A 329 1.90 18.86 -3.97
C ASP A 329 1.00 19.99 -3.45
N PHE A 330 0.93 20.19 -2.13
CA PHE A 330 0.04 21.18 -1.53
C PHE A 330 0.48 22.62 -1.86
N LEU A 331 1.79 22.86 -1.90
CA LEU A 331 2.33 24.13 -2.38
C LEU A 331 2.05 24.35 -3.87
N SER A 332 2.05 23.29 -4.68
CA SER A 332 1.66 23.35 -6.09
C SER A 332 0.17 23.67 -6.25
N TYR A 333 -0.68 23.11 -5.40
CA TYR A 333 -2.12 23.43 -5.35
C TYR A 333 -2.36 24.89 -4.97
N ASP A 334 -1.73 25.36 -3.91
CA ASP A 334 -1.84 26.76 -3.44
C ASP A 334 -1.40 27.75 -4.53
N ARG A 335 -0.24 27.51 -5.17
CA ARG A 335 0.23 28.32 -6.32
C ARG A 335 -0.70 28.29 -7.51
N ALA A 336 -1.37 27.16 -7.75
CA ALA A 336 -2.36 27.06 -8.79
C ALA A 336 -3.64 27.82 -8.44
N GLY A 337 -3.82 28.29 -7.21
CA GLY A 337 -5.05 28.90 -6.70
C GLY A 337 -6.12 27.86 -6.37
N ILE A 338 -5.72 26.70 -5.86
CA ILE A 338 -6.59 25.72 -5.19
C ILE A 338 -6.40 25.95 -3.69
N GLU A 339 -7.46 26.33 -2.99
CA GLU A 339 -7.40 26.58 -1.55
C GLU A 339 -7.30 25.27 -0.79
N VAL A 340 -6.22 25.06 -0.05
CA VAL A 340 -6.01 23.85 0.77
C VAL A 340 -6.32 24.20 2.23
N ARG A 341 -7.28 23.50 2.85
CA ARG A 341 -7.53 23.55 4.30
C ARG A 341 -7.54 22.16 4.89
N SER A 342 -7.24 22.06 6.18
CA SER A 342 -7.20 20.79 6.90
C SER A 342 -8.47 20.60 7.74
N LEU A 343 -8.84 19.34 8.01
CA LEU A 343 -9.97 18.95 8.85
C LEU A 343 -9.56 17.76 9.73
N SER A 344 -9.61 17.91 11.05
CA SER A 344 -9.35 16.79 11.94
C SER A 344 -10.60 15.99 12.26
N LEU A 345 -10.48 14.67 12.33
CA LEU A 345 -11.61 13.79 12.65
C LEU A 345 -12.20 14.04 14.05
N ASP A 346 -11.39 14.46 15.02
CA ASP A 346 -11.84 14.80 16.38
C ASP A 346 -12.72 16.06 16.46
N THR A 347 -12.92 16.80 15.36
CA THR A 347 -13.95 17.84 15.25
C THR A 347 -15.36 17.24 15.13
N PHE A 348 -15.45 15.96 14.76
CA PHE A 348 -16.70 15.20 14.74
C PHE A 348 -16.83 14.39 16.03
N SER A 349 -17.89 14.66 16.77
CA SER A 349 -18.20 13.98 18.02
C SER A 349 -19.62 13.42 17.99
N GLN A 350 -19.85 12.38 18.78
CA GLN A 350 -21.21 11.88 18.98
C GLN A 350 -22.01 12.88 19.83
N SER A 351 -23.25 13.14 19.44
CA SER A 351 -24.21 13.89 20.22
C SER A 351 -24.57 13.10 21.47
N THR A 352 -24.53 13.80 22.61
CA THR A 352 -25.01 13.28 23.89
C THR A 352 -26.52 13.46 24.05
N GLN A 353 -27.16 14.22 23.16
CA GLN A 353 -28.61 14.38 23.14
C GLN A 353 -29.25 13.15 22.50
N LYS A 354 -30.18 12.49 23.22
CA LYS A 354 -31.04 11.48 22.62
C LYS A 354 -31.89 12.15 21.54
N PRO A 355 -32.12 11.51 20.37
CA PRO A 355 -33.07 12.03 19.41
C PRO A 355 -34.43 12.13 20.09
N ASP A 356 -34.94 13.34 20.29
CA ASP A 356 -36.29 13.55 20.78
C ASP A 356 -37.26 12.90 19.80
N GLY A 357 -38.08 11.97 20.32
CA GLY A 357 -38.91 11.03 19.57
C GLY A 357 -40.07 11.67 18.79
N GLY A 358 -39.77 12.57 17.85
CA GLY A 358 -40.76 13.27 17.04
C GLY A 358 -40.25 14.05 15.83
N ALA A 359 -38.94 14.14 15.58
CA ALA A 359 -38.48 14.61 14.27
C ALA A 359 -38.79 13.52 13.22
N PRO A 360 -39.30 13.86 12.01
CA PRO A 360 -39.38 12.89 10.96
C PRO A 360 -37.97 12.33 10.75
N ALA A 361 -37.85 11.02 10.85
CA ALA A 361 -36.68 10.29 10.41
C ALA A 361 -36.56 10.46 8.90
N ASP A 362 -36.13 11.64 8.44
CA ASP A 362 -35.67 11.85 7.08
C ASP A 362 -34.37 11.06 6.94
N GLN A 363 -34.54 9.78 6.61
CA GLN A 363 -33.74 8.97 5.70
C GLN A 363 -32.22 9.22 5.68
N MET A 364 -31.59 9.55 6.82
CA MET A 364 -30.15 9.55 6.95
C MET A 364 -29.68 8.10 7.11
N ILE A 365 -28.93 7.68 6.10
CA ILE A 365 -28.25 6.39 5.93
C ILE A 365 -27.78 5.81 7.28
N GLY A 366 -28.52 4.84 7.83
CA GLY A 366 -28.16 3.77 8.78
C GLY A 366 -27.37 4.10 10.06
N GLU A 367 -27.98 3.82 11.24
CA GLU A 367 -27.43 3.51 12.59
C GLU A 367 -26.31 4.38 13.22
N SER A 368 -25.68 5.29 12.47
CA SER A 368 -24.59 6.18 12.88
C SER A 368 -25.08 7.63 13.03
N ALA A 369 -26.40 7.80 13.20
CA ALA A 369 -27.16 9.06 13.15
C ALA A 369 -26.81 10.10 14.22
N ASN A 370 -25.77 9.88 15.01
CA ASN A 370 -25.43 10.71 16.15
C ASN A 370 -24.06 11.40 16.04
N THR A 371 -23.28 11.22 14.97
CA THR A 371 -22.01 11.95 14.83
C THR A 371 -22.21 13.26 14.06
N TYR A 372 -21.67 14.35 14.59
CA TYR A 372 -21.82 15.68 14.00
C TYR A 372 -20.51 16.46 14.09
N TYR A 373 -20.21 17.27 13.07
CA TYR A 373 -19.25 18.37 13.18
C TYR A 373 -19.66 19.26 14.37
N GLY A 374 -18.78 19.39 15.37
CA GLY A 374 -19.09 20.11 16.60
C GLY A 374 -19.80 19.33 17.69
N GLY A 375 -20.19 18.09 17.42
CA GLY A 375 -20.80 17.20 18.40
C GLY A 375 -22.30 17.36 18.59
N SER A 376 -22.99 18.20 17.81
CA SER A 376 -24.46 18.30 17.87
C SER A 376 -25.10 18.68 16.53
N PRO A 377 -26.40 18.43 16.33
CA PRO A 377 -27.13 18.90 15.15
C PRO A 377 -27.06 20.42 14.95
N GLU A 378 -27.09 21.20 16.04
CA GLU A 378 -27.05 22.67 16.05
C GLU A 378 -25.71 23.23 15.55
N SER A 379 -24.64 22.49 15.79
CA SER A 379 -23.27 22.86 15.41
C SER A 379 -22.85 22.25 14.07
N HIS A 380 -23.58 21.26 13.54
CA HIS A 380 -23.19 20.52 12.34
C HIS A 380 -22.88 21.42 11.14
N TYR A 381 -23.80 22.33 10.81
CA TYR A 381 -23.67 23.23 9.67
C TYR A 381 -22.70 24.40 9.92
N SER A 382 -22.14 24.53 11.11
CA SER A 382 -21.06 25.51 11.36
C SER A 382 -19.80 25.18 10.57
N PHE A 383 -19.69 23.95 10.04
CA PHE A 383 -18.71 23.56 9.02
C PHE A 383 -18.62 24.59 7.90
N PHE A 384 -19.73 25.04 7.31
CA PHE A 384 -19.72 26.00 6.21
C PHE A 384 -19.32 27.43 6.62
N VAL A 385 -19.15 27.67 7.91
CA VAL A 385 -18.59 28.93 8.40
C VAL A 385 -17.08 28.82 8.58
N ASP A 386 -16.58 27.65 8.93
CA ASP A 386 -15.14 27.36 8.99
C ASP A 386 -14.55 27.09 7.59
N TYR A 387 -15.38 26.59 6.67
CA TYR A 387 -15.05 26.32 5.27
C TYR A 387 -16.10 27.00 4.37
N PRO A 388 -15.98 28.32 4.13
CA PRO A 388 -16.98 29.13 3.41
C PRO A 388 -16.92 28.93 1.89
N TRP A 389 -16.85 27.68 1.44
CA TRP A 389 -16.70 27.28 0.04
C TRP A 389 -18.04 27.11 -0.68
N ALA A 390 -19.12 26.99 0.09
CA ALA A 390 -20.48 26.96 -0.41
C ALA A 390 -21.40 27.72 0.55
N LYS A 391 -22.54 28.19 0.02
CA LYS A 391 -23.59 28.75 0.86
C LYS A 391 -24.16 27.64 1.75
N SER A 392 -24.10 27.82 3.07
CA SER A 392 -24.62 26.83 4.00
C SER A 392 -26.09 26.49 3.67
N PRO A 393 -26.45 25.21 3.51
CA PRO A 393 -27.82 24.81 3.18
C PRO A 393 -28.76 25.03 4.38
N ARG A 394 -28.24 25.06 5.60
CA ARG A 394 -28.98 25.35 6.83
C ARG A 394 -28.19 26.30 7.73
N PRO A 395 -28.83 27.21 8.47
CA PRO A 395 -28.11 28.05 9.41
C PRO A 395 -27.52 27.19 10.53
N ALA A 396 -26.28 27.48 10.91
CA ALA A 396 -25.72 26.96 12.15
C ALA A 396 -26.30 27.75 13.33
N THR A 397 -26.87 27.06 14.32
CA THR A 397 -27.40 27.70 15.53
C THR A 397 -26.37 27.71 16.66
N LEU A 398 -25.31 26.92 16.55
CA LEU A 398 -24.17 26.90 17.46
C LEU A 398 -22.84 26.97 16.68
N ARG A 399 -21.87 27.74 17.20
CA ARG A 399 -20.49 27.76 16.68
C ARG A 399 -19.64 26.75 17.43
N VAL A 400 -18.84 25.99 16.70
CA VAL A 400 -17.82 25.13 17.28
C VAL A 400 -16.64 25.93 17.82
N SER A 401 -15.92 25.33 18.78
CA SER A 401 -14.59 25.80 19.16
C SER A 401 -13.65 25.79 17.96
N SER A 402 -12.66 26.68 17.96
CA SER A 402 -11.79 26.89 16.80
C SER A 402 -11.19 25.58 16.29
N ASN A 403 -11.43 25.28 15.01
CA ASN A 403 -10.78 24.19 14.31
C ASN A 403 -9.45 24.69 13.71
N PRO A 404 -8.28 24.30 14.24
CA PRO A 404 -7.00 24.81 13.75
C PRO A 404 -6.75 24.46 12.28
N GLY A 405 -7.38 23.38 11.78
CA GLY A 405 -7.30 22.99 10.37
C GLY A 405 -7.98 23.98 9.42
N ALA A 406 -8.99 24.73 9.90
CA ALA A 406 -9.70 25.72 9.08
C ALA A 406 -8.80 26.92 8.70
N SER A 407 -7.75 27.18 9.47
CA SER A 407 -6.73 28.21 9.20
C SER A 407 -5.45 27.65 8.59
N TYR A 408 -5.37 26.34 8.35
CA TYR A 408 -4.19 25.73 7.76
C TYR A 408 -3.96 26.25 6.34
N VAL A 409 -2.69 26.55 6.03
CA VAL A 409 -2.20 26.88 4.70
C VAL A 409 -0.85 26.17 4.54
N PRO A 410 -0.57 25.52 3.39
CA PRO A 410 0.72 24.87 3.17
C PRO A 410 1.86 25.89 3.18
N SER A 411 2.99 25.50 3.77
CA SER A 411 4.19 26.34 3.84
C SER A 411 5.42 25.60 3.31
N PRO A 412 6.31 26.27 2.54
CA PRO A 412 7.53 25.67 2.03
C PRO A 412 8.38 25.02 3.12
N ARG A 413 8.71 23.73 2.94
CA ARG A 413 9.56 23.00 3.88
C ARG A 413 10.42 21.97 3.17
N ALA A 414 11.73 22.10 3.32
CA ALA A 414 12.67 21.06 2.90
C ALA A 414 12.58 19.86 3.87
N SER A 415 12.50 18.66 3.32
CA SER A 415 12.54 17.40 4.07
C SER A 415 13.23 16.31 3.23
N ALA A 416 13.33 15.10 3.75
CA ALA A 416 13.82 13.97 2.96
C ALA A 416 12.86 13.56 1.83
N TYR A 417 11.63 14.09 1.83
CA TYR A 417 10.54 13.76 0.89
C TYR A 417 10.00 14.97 0.11
N SER A 418 10.45 16.18 0.44
CA SER A 418 10.03 17.44 -0.15
C SER A 418 11.25 18.31 -0.43
N THR A 419 11.28 18.90 -1.61
CA THR A 419 12.28 19.92 -1.96
C THR A 419 11.96 21.28 -1.34
N GLY A 420 10.73 21.47 -0.84
CA GLY A 420 10.21 22.77 -0.39
C GLY A 420 9.98 23.73 -1.55
N VAL A 421 10.10 23.25 -2.79
CA VAL A 421 9.93 24.01 -4.02
C VAL A 421 8.96 23.25 -4.91
N PRO A 422 7.79 23.82 -5.23
CA PRO A 422 6.84 23.26 -6.18
C PRO A 422 7.49 22.99 -7.52
N GLY A 423 7.84 21.72 -7.75
CA GLY A 423 8.31 21.20 -9.02
C GLY A 423 7.21 20.37 -9.64
N GLY A 424 6.63 20.84 -10.73
CA GLY A 424 5.70 20.04 -11.52
C GLY A 424 6.40 18.80 -12.07
N GLY A 425 6.15 17.63 -11.46
CA GLY A 425 6.61 16.35 -11.97
C GLY A 425 8.07 15.99 -11.68
N VAL A 426 8.77 16.69 -10.79
CA VAL A 426 10.11 16.27 -10.34
C VAL A 426 9.98 14.97 -9.53
N THR A 427 10.84 13.99 -9.80
CA THR A 427 10.99 12.80 -8.94
C THR A 427 11.18 13.27 -7.50
N ARG A 428 10.17 13.05 -6.65
CA ARG A 428 10.20 13.49 -5.25
C ARG A 428 11.48 12.96 -4.60
N PRO A 429 12.20 13.78 -3.83
CA PRO A 429 13.34 13.29 -3.09
C PRO A 429 12.87 12.15 -2.19
N ARG A 430 13.74 11.15 -2.02
CA ARG A 430 13.51 10.02 -1.12
C ARG A 430 14.78 9.83 -0.31
N PRO A 431 14.66 9.47 0.98
CA PRO A 431 15.83 9.03 1.72
C PRO A 431 16.54 7.88 0.97
N PRO A 432 17.88 7.77 1.10
CA PRO A 432 18.59 6.59 0.64
C PRO A 432 17.92 5.31 1.16
N ASN A 433 17.84 4.29 0.32
CA ASN A 433 17.27 2.99 0.64
C ASN A 433 15.77 2.96 0.97
N PHE A 434 15.03 4.06 0.77
CA PHE A 434 13.59 4.11 1.01
C PHE A 434 12.82 3.09 0.17
N GLY A 435 11.99 2.27 0.83
CA GLY A 435 11.17 1.27 0.15
C GLY A 435 12.00 0.14 -0.46
N THR A 436 13.18 -0.14 0.11
CA THR A 436 14.08 -1.20 -0.38
C THR A 436 14.42 -2.21 0.70
N VAL A 437 14.61 -3.46 0.29
CA VAL A 437 15.01 -4.57 1.16
C VAL A 437 16.47 -4.96 0.88
N PRO A 438 17.29 -5.20 1.91
CA PRO A 438 18.62 -5.78 1.72
C PRO A 438 18.53 -7.24 1.28
N ILE A 439 19.27 -7.59 0.25
CA ILE A 439 19.30 -8.90 -0.39
C ILE A 439 20.73 -9.43 -0.48
N VAL A 440 20.82 -10.75 -0.59
CA VAL A 440 22.05 -11.52 -0.70
C VAL A 440 22.14 -12.08 -2.11
N LEU A 441 23.24 -11.82 -2.82
CA LEU A 441 23.47 -12.22 -4.21
C LEU A 441 24.63 -13.22 -4.31
N ALA A 442 24.47 -14.26 -5.13
CA ALA A 442 25.60 -15.12 -5.52
C ALA A 442 26.49 -14.40 -6.55
N LEU A 443 27.76 -14.19 -6.21
CA LEU A 443 28.75 -13.64 -7.14
C LEU A 443 29.02 -14.63 -8.27
N GLY A 444 29.04 -14.12 -9.50
CA GLY A 444 29.23 -14.90 -10.73
C GLY A 444 27.94 -15.24 -11.48
N THR A 445 26.80 -15.36 -10.79
CA THR A 445 25.49 -15.59 -11.44
C THR A 445 24.52 -14.41 -11.29
N GLY A 446 24.71 -13.57 -10.27
CA GLY A 446 23.80 -12.46 -9.95
C GLY A 446 22.44 -12.94 -9.41
N VAL A 447 22.31 -14.23 -9.10
CA VAL A 447 21.07 -14.81 -8.56
C VAL A 447 20.84 -14.31 -7.15
N ILE A 448 19.63 -13.85 -6.88
CA ILE A 448 19.19 -13.49 -5.54
C ILE A 448 19.01 -14.77 -4.73
N LEU A 449 19.80 -14.89 -3.67
CA LEU A 449 19.70 -16.01 -2.73
C LEU A 449 18.52 -15.75 -1.78
N GLY A 450 18.41 -14.54 -1.21
CA GLY A 450 17.25 -14.14 -0.43
C GLY A 450 17.43 -12.82 0.30
N ALA A 451 16.52 -12.52 1.23
CA ALA A 451 16.63 -11.33 2.08
C ALA A 451 17.75 -11.49 3.11
N ARG A 452 18.52 -10.42 3.35
CA ARG A 452 19.64 -10.42 4.31
C ARG A 452 19.21 -10.77 5.74
N TYR A 453 18.01 -10.38 6.15
CA TYR A 453 17.48 -10.68 7.48
C TYR A 453 16.88 -12.09 7.61
N SER A 454 16.85 -12.89 6.53
CA SER A 454 16.32 -14.25 6.59
C SER A 454 17.24 -15.12 7.44
N ARG A 455 16.68 -15.63 8.56
CA ARG A 455 17.39 -16.48 9.52
C ARG A 455 17.33 -17.97 9.18
N SER A 456 16.72 -18.36 8.05
CA SER A 456 16.77 -19.74 7.59
C SER A 456 18.21 -20.06 7.18
N GLY A 457 18.95 -20.75 8.05
CA GLY A 457 20.40 -21.02 7.97
C GLY A 457 20.84 -21.94 6.83
N SER A 458 20.35 -21.72 5.60
CA SER A 458 20.60 -22.54 4.41
C SER A 458 21.37 -21.78 3.32
N TRP A 459 22.07 -20.69 3.65
CA TRP A 459 22.87 -19.97 2.64
C TRP A 459 24.16 -20.74 2.24
N ASN A 460 24.56 -21.75 3.02
CA ASN A 460 25.79 -22.52 2.83
C ASN A 460 25.59 -24.01 2.44
N ARG A 461 24.36 -24.47 2.13
CA ARG A 461 24.14 -25.88 1.74
C ARG A 461 24.13 -26.10 0.23
N ALA A 462 25.05 -25.46 -0.47
CA ALA A 462 25.32 -25.73 -1.87
C ALA A 462 26.82 -25.91 -2.14
N SER A 463 27.56 -26.61 -1.26
CA SER A 463 28.85 -27.26 -1.61
C SER A 463 29.47 -28.06 -0.45
N GLY A 464 29.51 -29.41 -0.57
CA GLY A 464 30.48 -30.34 0.07
C GLY A 464 30.43 -30.50 1.61
N GLY A 465 30.64 -31.66 2.23
CA GLY A 465 31.09 -32.98 1.80
C GLY A 465 31.07 -33.95 3.01
N TYR A 466 31.11 -35.25 2.72
CA TYR A 466 31.17 -36.37 3.66
C TYR A 466 32.33 -36.26 4.67
N GLY A 467 32.09 -36.66 5.92
CA GLY A 467 33.12 -36.88 6.93
C GLY A 467 32.51 -37.38 8.24
N GLY A 468 32.56 -38.69 8.46
CA GLY A 468 32.05 -39.40 9.63
C GLY A 468 31.79 -40.85 9.29
#